data_AF-A0A1U9NU34-F1
#
_entry.id   AF-A0A1U9NU34-F1
#
_cell.length_a   1.000
_cell.length_b   1.000
_cell.length_c   1.000
_cell.angle_alpha   90.00
_cell.angle_beta   90.00
_cell.angle_gamma   90.00
#
_symmetry.space_group_name_H-M   'P 1'
#
loop_
_entity.id
_entity.type
_entity.pdbx_description
1 polymer ?
#
loop_
_entity_poly.entity_id
_entity_poly.type
_entity_poly.pdbx_seq_one_letter_code
_entity_poly.pdbx_strand_id
1 'polypeptide(L)'
;MVDEDSGHEPPPHTGRWRRTKRFVTSTKGAIITLGAVAGAVASVWGLVELIRGDDEPEKTAAELVRECEVAHKMNGATEKITSNDGTTLFASCTWPPSPLADPDGYQAITVRSEELPGGAEATGDTTADRVTGPCASYTLTYTYNHMGQIEHTDPVTLAPGRRVFFPTLAAWEGALPFMPGRDELVVIHGLRYEVDEATCA
;
A
#
# COMPACT_ATOMS: atom_id res chain seq x y z
N MET A 1 32.39 8.65 -40.85
CA MET A 1 31.33 9.63 -41.09
C MET A 1 30.75 9.95 -39.74
N VAL A 2 30.78 11.23 -39.43
CA VAL A 2 30.58 11.87 -38.13
C VAL A 2 29.13 12.35 -38.12
N ASP A 3 28.37 12.02 -37.10
CA ASP A 3 27.15 12.76 -36.77
C ASP A 3 27.23 13.12 -35.28
N GLU A 4 27.67 14.37 -35.07
CA GLU A 4 27.57 15.14 -33.83
C GLU A 4 26.08 15.44 -33.58
N ASP A 5 25.47 14.80 -32.59
CA ASP A 5 24.14 15.18 -32.14
C ASP A 5 24.22 16.20 -31.01
N SER A 6 23.39 17.23 -31.17
CA SER A 6 23.53 18.55 -30.59
C SER A 6 22.88 18.61 -29.22
N GLY A 7 23.68 19.00 -28.21
CA GLY A 7 23.20 19.24 -26.85
C GLY A 7 22.03 20.22 -26.82
N HIS A 8 20.92 19.80 -26.23
CA HIS A 8 19.78 20.64 -25.91
C HIS A 8 19.70 20.80 -24.39
N GLU A 9 20.25 21.89 -23.88
CA GLU A 9 20.06 22.30 -22.47
C GLU A 9 18.63 22.84 -22.28
N PRO A 10 17.85 22.30 -21.33
CA PRO A 10 16.58 22.90 -20.95
C PRO A 10 16.79 24.13 -20.04
N PRO A 11 15.92 25.15 -20.14
CA PRO A 11 16.08 26.43 -19.45
C PRO A 11 15.82 26.34 -17.94
N PRO A 12 16.39 27.27 -17.14
CA PRO A 12 16.21 27.33 -15.70
C PRO A 12 14.85 27.93 -15.32
N HIS A 13 13.99 27.13 -14.69
CA HIS A 13 12.74 27.62 -14.11
C HIS A 13 12.98 28.27 -12.74
N THR A 14 13.02 29.60 -12.72
CA THR A 14 13.02 30.41 -11.49
C THR A 14 11.59 30.63 -10.99
N GLY A 15 11.06 29.63 -10.28
CA GLY A 15 9.73 29.66 -9.66
C GLY A 15 9.71 30.34 -8.28
N ARG A 16 9.33 31.62 -8.27
CA ARG A 16 9.22 32.53 -7.13
C ARG A 16 8.10 32.13 -6.16
N TRP A 17 8.41 31.51 -5.03
CA TRP A 17 7.44 31.23 -3.95
C TRP A 17 7.05 32.51 -3.18
N ARG A 18 5.84 33.01 -3.43
CA ARG A 18 5.22 34.08 -2.64
C ARG A 18 4.76 33.52 -1.28
N ARG A 19 5.41 33.94 -0.20
CA ARG A 19 4.90 33.79 1.17
C ARG A 19 3.74 34.75 1.40
N THR A 20 2.50 34.26 1.42
CA THR A 20 1.34 35.00 1.92
C THR A 20 1.25 34.81 3.43
N LYS A 21 1.81 35.77 4.18
CA LYS A 21 1.52 35.94 5.61
C LYS A 21 0.09 36.46 5.75
N ARG A 22 -0.86 35.65 6.21
CA ARG A 22 -2.15 36.16 6.68
C ARG A 22 -2.00 36.60 8.13
N PHE A 23 -2.03 37.93 8.31
CA PHE A 23 -2.26 38.59 9.58
C PHE A 23 -3.64 38.19 10.10
N VAL A 24 -3.72 37.57 11.27
CA VAL A 24 -4.94 37.55 12.07
C VAL A 24 -4.76 38.59 13.17
N THR A 25 -5.32 39.76 12.91
CA THR A 25 -5.49 40.83 13.88
C THR A 25 -6.39 40.37 15.02
N SER A 26 -5.81 40.39 16.21
CA SER A 26 -6.50 40.36 17.50
C SER A 26 -7.44 41.56 17.62
N THR A 27 -8.74 41.32 17.65
CA THR A 27 -9.73 42.32 18.09
C THR A 27 -10.32 41.86 19.40
N LYS A 28 -9.80 42.45 20.48
CA LYS A 28 -10.45 42.51 21.78
C LYS A 28 -11.72 43.35 21.64
N GLY A 29 -12.81 42.88 22.23
CA GLY A 29 -13.93 43.74 22.61
C GLY A 29 -15.28 43.20 22.19
N ALA A 30 -15.98 42.56 23.12
CA ALA A 30 -17.26 43.05 23.64
C ALA A 30 -17.90 41.94 24.49
N ILE A 31 -18.13 42.28 25.74
CA ILE A 31 -18.81 41.48 26.75
C ILE A 31 -20.32 41.76 26.63
N ILE A 32 -21.12 40.77 27.03
CA ILE A 32 -22.51 40.84 27.52
C ILE A 32 -23.63 40.78 26.46
N THR A 33 -24.27 39.60 26.37
CA THR A 33 -25.74 39.46 26.46
C THR A 33 -26.10 38.07 26.96
N LEU A 34 -26.37 37.99 28.27
CA LEU A 34 -27.10 36.89 28.93
C LEU A 34 -28.58 37.00 28.52
N GLY A 35 -29.16 35.97 27.90
CA GLY A 35 -30.61 35.84 27.80
C GLY A 35 -31.20 35.55 26.41
N ALA A 36 -30.76 34.47 25.76
CA ALA A 36 -31.55 33.73 24.74
C ALA A 36 -30.95 32.34 24.49
N VAL A 37 -30.53 31.63 25.55
CA VAL A 37 -29.68 30.43 25.46
C VAL A 37 -30.47 29.13 25.21
N ALA A 38 -31.82 29.15 25.19
CA ALA A 38 -32.61 27.92 25.00
C ALA A 38 -33.11 27.69 23.55
N GLY A 39 -33.26 28.74 22.74
CA GLY A 39 -33.83 28.63 21.38
C GLY A 39 -32.80 28.39 20.27
N ALA A 40 -31.52 28.68 20.51
CA ALA A 40 -30.45 28.56 19.51
C ALA A 40 -29.62 27.26 19.65
N VAL A 41 -29.82 26.48 20.71
CA VAL A 41 -29.13 25.19 20.91
C VAL A 41 -29.79 24.07 20.09
N ALA A 42 -31.10 24.16 19.82
CA ALA A 42 -31.83 23.21 18.97
C ALA A 42 -31.50 23.35 17.47
N SER A 43 -31.22 24.56 16.99
CA SER A 43 -30.84 24.79 15.58
C SER A 43 -29.38 24.44 15.26
N VAL A 44 -28.50 24.36 16.26
CA VAL A 44 -27.12 23.90 16.10
C VAL A 44 -27.00 22.38 16.23
N TRP A 45 -27.84 21.72 17.06
CA TRP A 45 -27.85 20.25 17.17
C TRP A 45 -28.34 19.57 15.88
N GLY A 46 -29.39 20.09 15.25
CA GLY A 46 -29.88 19.60 13.94
C GLY A 46 -28.90 19.82 12.79
N LEU A 47 -27.94 20.74 12.91
CA LEU A 47 -26.88 20.95 11.93
C LEU A 47 -25.67 20.02 12.15
N VAL A 48 -25.53 19.42 13.33
CA VAL A 48 -24.43 18.50 13.70
C VAL A 48 -24.80 17.03 13.41
N GLU A 49 -26.09 16.65 13.42
CA GLU A 49 -26.55 15.35 12.88
C GLU A 49 -26.49 15.31 11.34
N LEU A 50 -26.60 16.46 10.67
CA LEU A 50 -26.39 16.59 9.21
C LEU A 50 -24.93 16.42 8.77
N ILE A 51 -23.98 16.30 9.71
CA ILE A 51 -22.52 16.14 9.48
C ILE A 51 -22.01 14.78 10.00
N ARG A 52 -22.82 14.04 10.77
CA ARG A 52 -22.42 12.75 11.37
C ARG A 52 -22.77 11.57 10.46
N GLY A 53 -21.82 11.29 9.56
CA GLY A 53 -21.29 9.95 9.32
C GLY A 53 -22.19 8.95 8.62
N ASP A 54 -22.37 9.12 7.31
CA ASP A 54 -22.51 8.00 6.37
C ASP A 54 -21.33 8.07 5.38
N ASP A 55 -20.09 7.98 5.86
CA ASP A 55 -18.96 7.65 5.00
C ASP A 55 -18.98 6.12 4.72
N GLU A 56 -20.00 5.66 4.00
CA GLU A 56 -19.80 4.59 3.03
C GLU A 56 -19.30 5.30 1.78
N PRO A 57 -17.98 5.37 1.53
CA PRO A 57 -17.40 4.28 0.73
C PRO A 57 -15.87 4.16 0.84
N GLU A 58 -15.39 2.94 1.09
CA GLU A 58 -14.35 2.43 0.21
C GLU A 58 -14.49 0.90 0.11
N LYS A 59 -15.06 0.44 -1.01
CA LYS A 59 -14.87 -0.92 -1.48
C LYS A 59 -14.05 -0.78 -2.77
N THR A 60 -12.81 -1.25 -2.83
CA THR A 60 -12.03 -1.54 -4.07
C THR A 60 -10.73 -2.26 -3.68
N ALA A 61 -10.19 -3.07 -4.61
CA ALA A 61 -9.58 -4.42 -4.46
C ALA A 61 -10.27 -5.60 -5.21
N ALA A 62 -10.91 -5.51 -6.39
CA ALA A 62 -11.78 -4.48 -6.96
C ALA A 62 -13.26 -4.95 -6.98
N GLU A 63 -14.02 -4.33 -6.08
CA GLU A 63 -15.26 -4.72 -5.38
C GLU A 63 -15.68 -6.20 -5.18
N LEU A 64 -14.87 -7.15 -4.70
CA LEU A 64 -13.43 -7.15 -4.61
C LEU A 64 -12.79 -8.28 -5.36
N VAL A 65 -13.03 -9.50 -4.97
CA VAL A 65 -12.98 -10.51 -6.01
C VAL A 65 -14.41 -10.74 -6.39
N ARG A 66 -14.89 -9.80 -7.23
CA ARG A 66 -16.19 -9.15 -7.15
C ARG A 66 -17.31 -9.95 -6.48
N GLU A 67 -17.53 -9.56 -5.22
CA GLU A 67 -18.40 -10.19 -4.21
C GLU A 67 -18.27 -11.71 -4.21
N CYS A 68 -17.03 -12.13 -3.97
CA CYS A 68 -16.49 -13.47 -4.15
C CYS A 68 -17.26 -14.26 -5.18
N GLU A 69 -17.18 -13.63 -6.33
CA GLU A 69 -17.80 -13.94 -7.58
C GLU A 69 -19.25 -14.36 -7.43
N VAL A 70 -19.95 -13.33 -6.93
CA VAL A 70 -21.37 -13.02 -6.74
C VAL A 70 -22.15 -14.03 -5.93
N ALA A 71 -21.47 -15.05 -5.43
CA ALA A 71 -22.17 -16.30 -5.23
C ALA A 71 -21.28 -17.35 -4.66
N HIS A 72 -20.10 -17.52 -5.24
CA HIS A 72 -19.57 -18.85 -5.48
C HIS A 72 -20.35 -19.68 -6.51
N LYS A 73 -20.72 -19.04 -7.62
CA LYS A 73 -20.75 -19.75 -8.91
C LYS A 73 -19.74 -19.11 -9.88
N MET A 74 -18.59 -18.79 -9.28
CA MET A 74 -17.28 -18.23 -9.65
C MET A 74 -16.77 -18.49 -11.08
N ASN A 75 -15.69 -17.80 -11.48
CA ASN A 75 -14.54 -18.47 -12.13
C ASN A 75 -13.22 -17.70 -11.89
N GLY A 76 -12.78 -17.74 -10.63
CA GLY A 76 -11.37 -17.72 -10.21
C GLY A 76 -10.62 -16.42 -10.45
N ALA A 77 -11.26 -15.25 -10.33
CA ALA A 77 -10.52 -14.00 -10.46
C ALA A 77 -9.51 -13.81 -9.32
N THR A 78 -8.35 -13.33 -9.70
CA THR A 78 -7.34 -12.74 -8.82
C THR A 78 -7.21 -11.28 -9.24
N GLU A 79 -7.24 -10.38 -8.27
CA GLU A 79 -7.06 -8.95 -8.52
C GLU A 79 -5.72 -8.52 -7.95
N LYS A 80 -4.91 -7.84 -8.78
CA LYS A 80 -3.66 -7.20 -8.37
C LYS A 80 -3.80 -5.70 -8.52
N ILE A 81 -3.74 -4.98 -7.42
CA ILE A 81 -3.89 -3.52 -7.39
C ILE A 81 -2.66 -2.90 -6.73
N THR A 82 -1.92 -2.12 -7.51
CA THR A 82 -0.75 -1.39 -7.03
C THR A 82 -1.10 0.08 -6.81
N SER A 83 -0.92 0.52 -5.57
CA SER A 83 -1.11 1.89 -5.12
C SER A 83 0.16 2.71 -5.29
N ASN A 84 -0.01 4.03 -5.39
CA ASN A 84 1.10 4.98 -5.57
C ASN A 84 2.08 5.05 -4.39
N ASP A 85 1.71 4.49 -3.23
CA ASP A 85 2.54 4.44 -2.02
C ASP A 85 3.46 3.21 -1.98
N GLY A 86 3.50 2.40 -3.05
CA GLY A 86 4.28 1.16 -3.10
C GLY A 86 3.58 -0.04 -2.46
N THR A 87 2.30 0.11 -2.10
CA THR A 87 1.47 -1.00 -1.61
C THR A 87 0.83 -1.72 -2.80
N THR A 88 1.09 -3.01 -2.92
CA THR A 88 0.39 -3.91 -3.86
C THR A 88 -0.53 -4.84 -3.08
N LEU A 89 -1.80 -4.86 -3.48
CA LEU A 89 -2.83 -5.70 -2.91
C LEU A 89 -3.14 -6.85 -3.88
N PHE A 90 -2.98 -8.07 -3.40
CA PHE A 90 -3.33 -9.31 -4.09
C PHE A 90 -4.59 -9.88 -3.46
N ALA A 91 -5.72 -9.80 -4.16
CA ALA A 91 -6.99 -10.32 -3.69
C ALA A 91 -7.43 -11.53 -4.52
N SER A 92 -8.11 -12.50 -3.89
CA SER A 92 -8.60 -13.73 -4.53
C SER A 92 -9.96 -14.16 -3.95
N CYS A 93 -10.69 -15.00 -4.71
CA CYS A 93 -11.93 -15.64 -4.29
C CYS A 93 -11.79 -17.16 -4.39
N THR A 94 -12.07 -17.88 -3.29
CA THR A 94 -11.98 -19.35 -3.23
C THR A 94 -13.24 -19.98 -2.66
N TRP A 95 -13.74 -21.08 -3.25
CA TRP A 95 -14.85 -21.87 -2.71
C TRP A 95 -14.63 -23.38 -2.86
N PRO A 96 -14.87 -24.19 -1.82
CA PRO A 96 -15.19 -23.81 -0.43
C PRO A 96 -14.13 -22.87 0.17
N PRO A 97 -14.52 -22.00 1.12
CA PRO A 97 -13.61 -20.99 1.64
C PRO A 97 -12.46 -21.69 2.37
N SER A 98 -11.24 -21.20 2.18
CA SER A 98 -10.11 -21.70 2.98
C SER A 98 -10.35 -21.38 4.46
N PRO A 99 -9.72 -22.11 5.40
CA PRO A 99 -9.87 -21.83 6.83
C PRO A 99 -9.47 -20.41 7.26
N LEU A 100 -8.81 -19.66 6.37
CA LEU A 100 -8.28 -18.34 6.63
C LEU A 100 -8.82 -17.26 5.66
N ALA A 101 -9.73 -17.64 4.77
CA ALA A 101 -10.49 -16.70 3.96
C ALA A 101 -11.69 -16.18 4.76
N ASP A 102 -12.28 -15.08 4.29
CA ASP A 102 -13.55 -14.61 4.80
C ASP A 102 -14.67 -15.66 4.57
N PRO A 103 -15.82 -15.56 5.25
CA PRO A 103 -16.91 -16.54 5.10
C PRO A 103 -17.44 -16.65 3.68
N ASP A 104 -17.30 -15.59 2.90
CA ASP A 104 -17.60 -15.53 1.48
C ASP A 104 -16.38 -15.91 0.65
N GLY A 105 -15.35 -16.58 1.16
CA GLY A 105 -14.19 -17.05 0.38
C GLY A 105 -13.23 -15.97 -0.13
N TYR A 106 -13.48 -14.69 0.18
CA TYR A 106 -12.57 -13.61 -0.15
C TYR A 106 -11.29 -13.70 0.69
N GLN A 107 -10.15 -13.43 0.06
CA GLN A 107 -8.88 -13.33 0.76
C GLN A 107 -8.01 -12.28 0.09
N ALA A 108 -7.28 -11.51 0.90
CA ALA A 108 -6.35 -10.51 0.40
C ALA A 108 -5.00 -10.58 1.13
N ILE A 109 -3.93 -10.35 0.37
CA ILE A 109 -2.56 -10.20 0.83
C ILE A 109 -2.08 -8.82 0.41
N THR A 110 -1.59 -8.07 1.38
CA THR A 110 -0.98 -6.75 1.16
C THR A 110 0.53 -6.91 1.19
N VAL A 111 1.18 -6.49 0.10
CA VAL A 111 2.62 -6.39 -0.02
C VAL A 111 2.99 -4.91 -0.07
N ARG A 112 3.73 -4.43 0.91
CA ARG A 112 4.26 -3.07 0.89
C ARG A 112 5.77 -3.11 0.66
N SER A 113 6.22 -2.56 -0.46
CA SER A 113 7.64 -2.48 -0.78
C SER A 113 8.24 -1.21 -0.16
N GLU A 114 9.33 -1.37 0.60
CA GLU A 114 10.05 -0.28 1.25
C GLU A 114 11.54 -0.35 0.87
N GLU A 115 12.12 0.77 0.46
CA GLU A 115 13.55 0.87 0.17
C GLU A 115 14.36 0.88 1.48
N LEU A 116 15.39 0.03 1.57
CA LEU A 116 16.24 -0.09 2.75
C LEU A 116 17.38 0.94 2.74
N PRO A 117 17.69 1.55 3.89
CA PRO A 117 18.82 2.48 3.99
C PRO A 117 20.13 1.72 3.80
N GLY A 118 21.03 2.30 3.00
CA GLY A 118 22.33 1.69 2.74
C GLY A 118 22.31 0.60 1.67
N GLY A 119 21.21 0.46 0.92
CA GLY A 119 21.17 -0.26 -0.35
C GLY A 119 22.05 0.40 -1.40
N ALA A 120 23.36 0.35 -1.21
CA ALA A 120 24.31 0.68 -2.27
C ALA A 120 24.16 -0.36 -3.38
N GLU A 121 24.20 0.06 -4.64
CA GLU A 121 24.08 -0.78 -5.85
C GLU A 121 25.03 -2.01 -5.86
N ALA A 122 26.02 -2.04 -4.96
CA ALA A 122 27.01 -3.10 -4.86
C ALA A 122 26.53 -4.38 -4.13
N THR A 123 25.61 -4.30 -3.16
CA THR A 123 25.18 -5.49 -2.40
C THR A 123 23.94 -6.16 -2.97
N GLY A 124 23.11 -5.41 -3.71
CA GLY A 124 21.86 -5.93 -4.28
C GLY A 124 20.74 -6.10 -3.26
N ASP A 125 20.88 -5.58 -2.03
CA ASP A 125 19.90 -5.72 -0.94
C ASP A 125 19.24 -4.37 -0.68
N THR A 126 18.29 -4.01 -1.53
CA THR A 126 17.83 -2.63 -1.62
C THR A 126 16.38 -2.45 -1.21
N THR A 127 15.59 -3.52 -1.24
CA THR A 127 14.15 -3.44 -1.07
C THR A 127 13.69 -4.50 -0.09
N ALA A 128 12.77 -4.12 0.79
CA ALA A 128 12.07 -5.01 1.70
C ALA A 128 10.58 -5.03 1.34
N ASP A 129 10.09 -6.20 0.96
CA ASP A 129 8.65 -6.45 0.84
C ASP A 129 8.10 -6.89 2.18
N ARG A 130 7.13 -6.11 2.68
CA ARG A 130 6.38 -6.41 3.89
C ARG A 130 5.07 -7.05 3.49
N VAL A 131 5.00 -8.36 3.62
CA VAL A 131 3.87 -9.19 3.24
C VAL A 131 3.00 -9.44 4.46
N THR A 132 1.72 -9.08 4.35
CA THR A 132 0.72 -9.22 5.41
C THR A 132 -0.58 -9.76 4.85
N GLY A 133 -1.31 -10.55 5.63
CA GLY A 133 -2.57 -11.16 5.23
C GLY A 133 -2.93 -12.31 6.17
N PRO A 134 -4.18 -12.80 6.15
CA PRO A 134 -4.64 -13.85 7.06
C PRO A 134 -4.15 -15.23 6.57
N CYS A 135 -2.85 -15.50 6.57
CA CYS A 135 -2.30 -16.71 5.95
C CYS A 135 -1.30 -17.42 6.88
N ALA A 136 -1.41 -18.74 6.98
CA ALA A 136 -0.45 -19.55 7.72
C ALA A 136 0.89 -19.63 6.98
N SER A 137 0.84 -19.58 5.65
CA SER A 137 1.98 -19.36 4.79
C SER A 137 1.59 -18.61 3.52
N TYR A 138 2.54 -17.91 2.93
CA TYR A 138 2.41 -17.16 1.68
C TYR A 138 3.19 -17.88 0.58
N THR A 139 2.57 -18.12 -0.56
CA THR A 139 3.25 -18.50 -1.79
C THR A 139 3.44 -17.24 -2.64
N LEU A 140 4.71 -16.88 -2.87
CA LEU A 140 5.10 -15.69 -3.59
C LEU A 140 5.78 -16.07 -4.90
N THR A 141 5.45 -15.36 -5.96
CA THR A 141 6.17 -15.41 -7.24
C THR A 141 6.78 -14.03 -7.46
N TYR A 142 8.06 -13.99 -7.81
CA TYR A 142 8.75 -12.75 -8.19
C TYR A 142 9.02 -12.70 -9.68
N THR A 143 9.05 -11.49 -10.23
CA THR A 143 9.54 -11.21 -11.57
C THR A 143 10.87 -10.49 -11.49
N TYR A 144 11.88 -11.00 -12.19
CA TYR A 144 13.15 -10.32 -12.40
C TYR A 144 13.09 -9.50 -13.69
N ASN A 145 13.43 -8.22 -13.63
CA ASN A 145 13.52 -7.34 -14.79
C ASN A 145 14.87 -6.64 -14.87
N HIS A 146 15.63 -6.93 -15.93
CA HIS A 146 16.90 -6.25 -16.18
C HIS A 146 17.15 -6.06 -17.69
N MET A 147 17.35 -4.81 -18.11
CA MET A 147 17.64 -4.45 -19.51
C MET A 147 16.65 -5.05 -20.53
N GLY A 148 15.37 -5.12 -20.16
CA GLY A 148 14.30 -5.65 -21.02
C GLY A 148 14.17 -7.17 -21.03
N GLN A 149 14.99 -7.89 -20.26
CA GLN A 149 14.76 -9.31 -19.96
C GLN A 149 13.84 -9.41 -18.75
N ILE A 150 12.73 -10.13 -18.92
CA ILE A 150 11.74 -10.43 -17.89
C ILE A 150 11.77 -11.94 -17.64
N GLU A 151 12.01 -12.35 -16.40
CA GLU A 151 12.02 -13.76 -15.97
C GLU A 151 11.13 -13.92 -14.74
N HIS A 152 10.16 -14.84 -14.82
CA HIS A 152 9.34 -15.22 -13.67
C HIS A 152 10.05 -16.32 -12.89
N THR A 153 10.09 -16.17 -11.57
CA THR A 153 10.73 -17.13 -10.66
C THR A 153 9.78 -18.28 -10.31
N ASP A 154 10.34 -19.39 -9.83
CA ASP A 154 9.51 -20.47 -9.27
C ASP A 154 8.80 -19.98 -7.99
N PRO A 155 7.53 -20.37 -7.74
CA PRO A 155 6.82 -19.99 -6.53
C PRO A 155 7.53 -20.47 -5.25
N VAL A 156 7.62 -19.60 -4.24
CA VAL A 156 8.24 -19.90 -2.94
C VAL A 156 7.23 -19.78 -1.81
N THR A 157 7.16 -20.79 -0.93
CA THR A 157 6.26 -20.80 0.23
C THR A 157 7.00 -20.41 1.51
N LEU A 158 6.50 -19.37 2.18
CA LEU A 158 7.14 -18.76 3.35
C LEU A 158 6.12 -18.50 4.47
N ALA A 159 6.51 -18.78 5.71
CA ALA A 159 5.67 -18.52 6.89
C ALA A 159 5.80 -17.05 7.37
N PRO A 160 4.73 -16.47 7.96
CA PRO A 160 4.80 -15.17 8.63
C PRO A 160 5.80 -15.17 9.79
N GLY A 161 6.23 -13.98 10.21
CA GLY A 161 7.20 -13.79 11.29
C GLY A 161 8.65 -14.13 10.89
N ARG A 162 8.89 -14.41 9.61
CA ARG A 162 10.23 -14.66 9.06
C ARG A 162 10.77 -13.44 8.33
N ARG A 163 12.09 -13.36 8.29
CA ARG A 163 12.84 -12.42 7.46
C ARG A 163 13.79 -13.22 6.60
N VAL A 164 13.67 -13.10 5.29
CA VAL A 164 14.46 -13.92 4.35
C VAL A 164 15.04 -13.07 3.23
N PHE A 165 16.12 -13.56 2.62
CA PHE A 165 16.75 -12.95 1.46
C PHE A 165 16.39 -13.73 0.18
N PHE A 166 15.72 -13.09 -0.77
CA PHE A 166 15.35 -13.67 -2.06
C PHE A 166 16.45 -13.38 -3.12
N PRO A 167 16.82 -14.35 -3.99
CA PRO A 167 16.17 -15.66 -4.23
C PRO A 167 16.67 -16.81 -3.35
N THR A 168 17.69 -16.61 -2.51
CA THR A 168 18.33 -17.71 -1.76
C THR A 168 17.48 -18.32 -0.64
N LEU A 169 16.45 -17.60 -0.19
CA LEU A 169 15.62 -17.88 0.98
C LEU A 169 16.41 -18.02 2.29
N ALA A 170 17.65 -17.54 2.33
CA ALA A 170 18.47 -17.51 3.54
C ALA A 170 17.83 -16.58 4.59
N ALA A 171 17.99 -16.89 5.88
CA ALA A 171 17.50 -16.02 6.94
C ALA A 171 18.24 -14.68 6.90
N TRP A 172 17.48 -13.58 6.98
CA TRP A 172 18.05 -12.24 7.05
C TRP A 172 18.46 -11.90 8.49
N GLU A 173 19.74 -11.61 8.69
CA GLU A 173 20.32 -11.26 10.00
C GLU A 173 20.58 -9.75 10.17
N GLY A 174 20.43 -8.96 9.10
CA GLY A 174 20.65 -7.52 9.12
C GLY A 174 19.61 -6.75 9.95
N ALA A 175 19.98 -5.53 10.34
CA ALA A 175 19.04 -4.61 10.98
C ALA A 175 18.03 -4.08 9.96
N LEU A 176 16.75 -3.99 10.37
CA LEU A 176 15.70 -3.35 9.59
C LEU A 176 15.43 -1.94 10.16
N PRO A 177 15.06 -0.96 9.31
CA PRO A 177 14.67 0.37 9.76
C PRO A 177 13.28 0.40 10.39
N PHE A 178 12.55 -0.72 10.32
CA PHE A 178 11.24 -0.94 10.91
C PHE A 178 11.23 -2.20 11.76
N MET A 179 10.24 -2.29 12.65
CA MET A 179 9.96 -3.49 13.42
C MET A 179 8.85 -4.27 12.71
N PRO A 180 9.11 -5.49 12.21
CA PRO A 180 8.08 -6.27 11.56
C PRO A 180 6.98 -6.64 12.55
N GLY A 181 5.74 -6.68 12.05
CA GLY A 181 4.63 -7.27 12.80
C GLY A 181 4.89 -8.75 13.10
N ARG A 182 4.22 -9.28 14.14
CA ARG A 182 4.33 -10.70 14.50
C ARG A 182 3.92 -11.62 13.34
N ASP A 183 2.89 -11.22 12.62
CA ASP A 183 2.29 -11.97 11.53
C ASP A 183 2.71 -11.43 10.15
N GLU A 184 3.78 -10.62 10.11
CA GLU A 184 4.34 -10.04 8.89
C GLU A 184 5.50 -10.91 8.39
N LEU A 185 5.50 -11.25 7.10
CA LEU A 185 6.66 -11.81 6.42
C LEU A 185 7.46 -10.66 5.79
N VAL A 186 8.77 -10.65 5.99
CA VAL A 186 9.65 -9.69 5.33
C VAL A 186 10.56 -10.41 4.35
N VAL A 187 10.51 -10.02 3.08
CA VAL A 187 11.38 -10.54 2.03
C VAL A 187 12.30 -9.42 1.56
N ILE A 188 13.60 -9.63 1.72
CA ILE A 188 14.63 -8.72 1.25
C ILE A 188 15.08 -9.16 -0.13
N HIS A 189 15.09 -8.25 -1.09
CA HIS A 189 15.52 -8.51 -2.46
C HIS A 189 16.19 -7.27 -3.08
N GLY A 190 16.74 -7.45 -4.28
CA GLY A 190 17.31 -6.36 -5.06
C GLY A 190 16.29 -5.62 -5.91
N LEU A 191 16.65 -4.41 -6.36
CA LEU A 191 15.83 -3.50 -7.19
C LEU A 191 15.29 -4.12 -8.50
N ARG A 192 15.79 -5.28 -8.90
CA ARG A 192 15.40 -5.96 -10.14
C ARG A 192 14.29 -6.97 -9.94
N TYR A 193 13.95 -7.29 -8.69
CA TYR A 193 12.84 -8.19 -8.35
C TYR A 193 11.62 -7.38 -7.92
N GLU A 194 10.45 -7.84 -8.32
CA GLU A 194 9.14 -7.33 -7.90
C GLU A 194 8.21 -8.51 -7.61
N VAL A 195 7.34 -8.40 -6.61
CA VAL A 195 6.31 -9.44 -6.36
C VAL A 195 5.32 -9.43 -7.52
N ASP A 196 5.27 -10.56 -8.22
CA ASP A 196 4.38 -10.78 -9.34
C ASP A 196 3.02 -11.29 -8.88
N GLU A 197 3.04 -12.30 -7.98
CA GLU A 197 1.88 -12.96 -7.41
C GLU A 197 2.08 -13.23 -5.91
N ALA A 198 0.99 -13.17 -5.15
CA ALA A 198 0.95 -13.63 -3.77
C ALA A 198 -0.35 -14.39 -3.52
N THR A 199 -0.25 -15.59 -2.94
CA THR A 199 -1.40 -16.45 -2.56
C THR A 199 -1.14 -17.12 -1.21
N CYS A 200 -2.16 -17.73 -0.62
CA CYS A 200 -2.04 -18.42 0.65
C CYS A 200 -1.89 -19.93 0.44
N ALA A 201 -1.03 -20.55 1.24
CA ALA A 201 -0.70 -21.98 1.20
C ALA A 201 -0.91 -22.67 2.54
#